data_AF-A0A4V1G033-F1
#
_entry.id   AF-A0A4V1G033-F1
#
_cell.length_a   1.000
_cell.length_b   1.000
_cell.length_c   1.000
_cell.angle_alpha   90.00
_cell.angle_beta   90.00
_cell.angle_gamma   90.00
#
_symmetry.space_group_name_H-M   'P 1'
#
loop_
_entity.id
_entity.type
_entity.pdbx_description
1 polymer ?
#
loop_
_entity_poly.entity_id
_entity_poly.type
_entity_poly.pdbx_seq_one_letter_code
_entity_poly.pdbx_strand_id
1 'polypeptide(L)'
;MTFPLERNRFVGTMREQAEIGGTDNGGLHRVALSDEDKAVRDWFVTQLEDAGLAVRIDEFGNIFGRRDGRRNVEPVLVGSHLDSQPNGGIYDGALGVVAALEFVRELNEREVETERPVEIVNWTNEEGSRFQPVLQGSGVWAGVIDLEEEYAKTDENGRTVESELERIGYKGDHPAAPAEAYDSYLELHIEQGPSLEETGADVGVVTGIVGLTWGEVTFRGEASHSGATPMHHRSDALVAASDLVTQVRRIPNAIGERTVGTVGSVDVQPNSINVVPGEVTVSYGFRDPESSVIDRAEKRVQREAAAAADREGVAYDHEDRARAEPVSFDDRCVDAVERAAAAHNYETRRLFSGGVHDATHATEVCDAGMVFAVSEDGKSHTEDEFTSWDDCYSAANTLASAALALANDDA
;
A
#
# COMPACT_ATOMS: atom_id res chain seq x y z
N MET A 1 6.13 -16.95 21.79
CA MET A 1 6.73 -16.20 22.93
C MET A 1 6.14 -14.81 22.88
N THR A 2 5.78 -14.21 24.01
CA THR A 2 5.32 -12.81 24.05
C THR A 2 6.51 -11.88 24.25
N PHE A 3 6.59 -10.83 23.45
CA PHE A 3 7.55 -9.74 23.61
C PHE A 3 6.82 -8.39 23.59
N PRO A 4 6.24 -7.96 24.73
CA PRO A 4 5.50 -6.70 24.78
C PRO A 4 6.45 -5.50 24.66
N LEU A 5 6.02 -4.42 24.02
CA LEU A 5 6.75 -3.16 23.87
C LEU A 5 6.47 -2.19 25.03
N GLU A 6 7.29 -1.15 25.23
CA GLU A 6 6.97 -0.09 26.20
C GLU A 6 5.91 0.87 25.63
N ARG A 7 4.67 0.73 26.13
CA ARG A 7 3.50 1.41 25.53
C ARG A 7 3.62 2.93 25.53
N ASN A 8 4.16 3.55 26.58
CA ASN A 8 4.17 5.00 26.67
C ASN A 8 5.22 5.62 25.74
N ARG A 9 6.39 4.99 25.63
CA ARG A 9 7.43 5.38 24.67
C ARG A 9 6.92 5.20 23.25
N PHE A 10 6.33 4.05 22.91
CA PHE A 10 5.72 3.80 21.60
C PHE A 10 4.72 4.90 21.20
N VAL A 11 3.73 5.17 22.05
CA VAL A 11 2.71 6.21 21.80
C VAL A 11 3.33 7.60 21.75
N GLY A 12 4.32 7.88 22.60
CA GLY A 12 5.07 9.13 22.59
C GLY A 12 5.78 9.34 21.25
N THR A 13 6.50 8.33 20.76
CA THR A 13 7.21 8.35 19.48
C THR A 13 6.26 8.48 18.28
N MET A 14 5.10 7.81 18.32
CA MET A 14 4.06 8.00 17.28
C MET A 14 3.51 9.43 17.25
N ARG A 15 3.35 10.08 18.40
CA ARG A 15 2.92 11.49 18.46
C ARG A 15 4.01 12.43 17.98
N GLU A 16 5.25 12.18 18.38
CA GLU A 16 6.40 13.00 17.98
C GLU A 16 6.58 13.01 16.45
N GLN A 17 6.54 11.85 15.80
CA GLN A 17 6.64 11.81 14.33
C GLN A 17 5.46 12.52 13.65
N ALA A 18 4.25 12.43 14.24
CA ALA A 18 3.05 13.05 13.68
C ALA A 18 3.07 14.59 13.76
N GLU A 19 3.91 15.19 14.62
CA GLU A 19 4.11 16.65 14.64
C GLU A 19 4.84 17.13 13.38
N ILE A 20 5.63 16.26 12.73
CA ILE A 20 6.41 16.59 11.53
C ILE A 20 5.53 16.42 10.29
N GLY A 21 5.04 17.54 9.74
CA GLY A 21 4.07 17.53 8.64
C GLY A 21 2.61 17.44 9.13
N GLY A 22 2.36 17.55 10.43
CA GLY A 22 1.02 17.52 11.00
C GLY A 22 0.13 18.67 10.50
N THR A 23 -1.14 18.38 10.25
CA THR A 23 -2.12 19.36 9.76
C THR A 23 -2.99 19.91 10.90
N ASP A 24 -3.67 21.03 10.65
CA ASP A 24 -4.61 21.62 11.62
C ASP A 24 -5.79 20.71 11.98
N ASN A 25 -6.15 19.76 11.10
CA ASN A 25 -7.24 18.80 11.34
C ASN A 25 -6.75 17.52 12.05
N GLY A 26 -5.47 17.43 12.41
CA GLY A 26 -4.90 16.28 13.11
C GLY A 26 -4.44 15.12 12.20
N GLY A 27 -4.39 15.35 10.89
CA GLY A 27 -3.79 14.43 9.92
C GLY A 27 -2.34 14.79 9.61
N LEU A 28 -1.88 14.33 8.45
CA LEU A 28 -0.50 14.45 8.00
C LEU A 28 -0.43 14.90 6.54
N HIS A 29 0.41 15.90 6.25
CA HIS A 29 0.77 16.33 4.90
C HIS A 29 2.28 16.23 4.74
N ARG A 30 2.77 15.01 4.59
CA ARG A 30 4.19 14.70 4.50
C ARG A 30 4.50 13.92 3.23
N VAL A 31 4.33 14.60 2.11
CA VAL A 31 4.49 14.02 0.79
C VAL A 31 5.96 13.73 0.50
N ALA A 32 6.25 12.61 -0.17
CA ALA A 32 7.61 12.15 -0.42
C ALA A 32 8.55 13.24 -0.98
N LEU A 33 9.77 13.26 -0.44
CA LEU A 33 10.85 14.17 -0.80
C LEU A 33 10.54 15.67 -0.63
N SER A 34 9.48 16.01 0.11
CA SER A 34 9.23 17.38 0.56
C SER A 34 10.18 17.78 1.69
N ASP A 35 10.08 19.02 2.17
CA ASP A 35 10.86 19.45 3.33
C ASP A 35 10.36 18.80 4.64
N GLU A 36 9.08 18.48 4.72
CA GLU A 36 8.46 17.73 5.82
C GLU A 36 8.93 16.27 5.81
N ASP A 37 8.99 15.62 4.65
CA ASP A 37 9.56 14.26 4.53
C ASP A 37 11.06 14.27 4.87
N LYS A 38 11.82 15.26 4.40
CA LYS A 38 13.20 15.44 4.85
C LYS A 38 13.30 15.54 6.38
N ALA A 39 12.43 16.33 7.01
CA ALA A 39 12.46 16.52 8.45
C ALA A 39 12.16 15.23 9.22
N VAL A 40 11.21 14.40 8.76
CA VAL A 40 10.93 13.12 9.43
C VAL A 40 12.06 12.11 9.19
N ARG A 41 12.69 12.14 8.02
CA ARG A 41 13.87 11.30 7.74
C ARG A 41 15.05 11.68 8.63
N ASP A 42 15.32 12.98 8.81
CA ASP A 42 16.39 13.47 9.70
C ASP A 42 16.12 13.06 11.16
N TRP A 43 14.86 13.19 11.59
CA TRP A 43 14.40 12.69 12.87
C TRP A 43 14.62 11.19 13.00
N PHE A 44 14.21 10.41 12.00
CA PHE A 44 14.29 8.95 12.02
C PHE A 44 15.74 8.47 12.06
N VAL A 45 16.64 9.04 11.23
CA VAL A 45 18.09 8.77 11.30
C VAL A 45 18.61 9.02 12.72
N THR A 46 18.24 10.14 13.34
CA THR A 46 18.61 10.43 14.73
C THR A 46 18.07 9.37 15.69
N GLN A 47 16.82 8.93 15.53
CA GLN A 47 16.23 7.88 16.38
C GLN A 47 16.98 6.54 16.24
N LEU A 48 17.43 6.18 15.03
CA LEU A 48 18.20 4.97 14.77
C LEU A 48 19.60 5.05 15.39
N GLU A 49 20.29 6.18 15.23
CA GLU A 49 21.60 6.44 15.84
C GLU A 49 21.55 6.42 17.37
N ASP A 50 20.53 7.07 17.97
CA ASP A 50 20.30 7.06 19.42
C ASP A 50 19.98 5.66 19.96
N ALA A 51 19.38 4.80 19.14
CA ALA A 51 19.18 3.37 19.43
C ALA A 51 20.45 2.53 19.21
N GLY A 52 21.58 3.14 18.80
CA GLY A 52 22.86 2.48 18.59
C GLY A 52 22.95 1.65 17.31
N LEU A 53 22.13 1.97 16.30
CA LEU A 53 22.07 1.21 15.04
C LEU A 53 23.06 1.74 14.02
N ALA A 54 23.57 0.82 13.19
CA ALA A 54 24.35 1.19 12.02
C ALA A 54 23.39 1.68 10.92
N VAL A 55 23.40 2.98 10.65
CA VAL A 55 22.54 3.60 9.62
C VAL A 55 23.18 3.51 8.24
N ARG A 56 22.37 3.16 7.25
CA ARG A 56 22.72 3.15 5.83
C ARG A 56 21.59 3.80 5.03
N ILE A 57 21.95 4.62 4.05
CA ILE A 57 21.00 5.23 3.11
C ILE A 57 21.44 4.82 1.72
N ASP A 58 20.52 4.28 0.92
CA ASP A 58 20.82 3.88 -0.46
C ASP A 58 20.63 5.01 -1.48
N GLU A 59 21.01 4.74 -2.73
CA GLU A 59 20.92 5.66 -3.85
C GLU A 59 19.49 6.17 -4.10
N PHE A 60 18.46 5.42 -3.69
CA PHE A 60 17.05 5.84 -3.79
C PHE A 60 16.51 6.45 -2.49
N GLY A 61 17.36 6.64 -1.50
CA GLY A 61 17.05 7.27 -0.22
C GLY A 61 16.28 6.39 0.75
N ASN A 62 16.20 5.07 0.51
CA ASN A 62 15.70 4.16 1.52
C ASN A 62 16.65 4.18 2.72
N ILE A 63 16.10 4.18 3.93
CA ILE A 63 16.89 4.31 5.17
C ILE A 63 16.85 2.98 5.90
N PHE A 64 18.02 2.45 6.22
CA PHE A 64 18.20 1.21 6.94
C PHE A 64 18.90 1.46 8.27
N GLY A 65 18.44 0.80 9.34
CA GLY A 65 19.08 0.82 10.65
C GLY A 65 19.33 -0.60 11.15
N ARG A 66 20.58 -1.05 11.16
CA ARG A 66 20.94 -2.42 11.52
C ARG A 66 21.34 -2.57 12.97
N ARG A 67 20.78 -3.60 13.62
CA ARG A 67 21.21 -4.19 14.88
C ARG A 67 21.84 -5.56 14.63
N ASP A 68 23.11 -5.73 15.01
CA ASP A 68 23.76 -7.04 14.85
C ASP A 68 23.17 -8.12 15.76
N GLY A 69 23.16 -9.35 15.24
CA GLY A 69 22.83 -10.56 15.99
C GLY A 69 24.08 -11.34 16.37
N ARG A 70 23.90 -12.45 17.09
CA ARG A 70 24.98 -13.34 17.52
C ARG A 70 25.70 -14.02 16.35
N ARG A 71 24.97 -14.34 15.29
CA ARG A 71 25.49 -14.98 14.08
C ARG A 71 25.56 -13.97 12.94
N ASN A 72 26.56 -14.13 12.09
CA ASN A 72 26.65 -13.41 10.82
C ASN A 72 25.90 -14.18 9.73
N VAL A 73 24.57 -14.01 9.71
CA VAL A 73 23.61 -14.68 8.81
C VAL A 73 22.59 -13.67 8.32
N GLU A 74 21.72 -14.09 7.40
CA GLU A 74 20.70 -13.25 6.77
C GLU A 74 19.80 -12.58 7.83
N PRO A 75 19.59 -11.25 7.75
CA PRO A 75 18.82 -10.50 8.73
C PRO A 75 17.31 -10.64 8.55
N VAL A 76 16.58 -10.37 9.63
CA VAL A 76 15.14 -10.09 9.60
C VAL A 76 14.94 -8.60 9.37
N LEU A 77 14.27 -8.23 8.28
CA LEU A 77 13.92 -6.86 7.93
C LEU A 77 12.54 -6.51 8.50
N VAL A 78 12.40 -5.33 9.11
CA VAL A 78 11.13 -4.86 9.66
C VAL A 78 10.95 -3.39 9.34
N GLY A 79 9.79 -2.98 8.83
CA GLY A 79 9.60 -1.56 8.48
C GLY A 79 8.43 -1.34 7.55
N SER A 80 8.34 -0.12 7.03
CA SER A 80 7.31 0.36 6.09
C SER A 80 7.80 1.71 5.53
N HIS A 81 6.93 2.71 5.39
CA HIS A 81 7.24 4.06 4.92
C HIS A 81 6.90 5.17 5.93
N LEU A 82 7.43 6.37 5.71
CA LEU A 82 7.16 7.56 6.51
C LEU A 82 6.53 8.68 5.68
N ASP A 83 6.58 8.63 4.34
CA ASP A 83 5.82 9.55 3.50
C ASP A 83 4.32 9.24 3.55
N SER A 84 3.49 10.23 3.24
CA SER A 84 2.03 10.15 3.30
C SER A 84 1.38 10.66 2.01
N GLN A 85 0.13 10.27 1.77
CA GLN A 85 -0.77 11.05 0.92
C GLN A 85 -0.88 12.51 1.40
N PRO A 86 -1.23 13.45 0.50
CA PRO A 86 -1.65 14.80 0.87
C PRO A 86 -2.85 14.76 1.82
N ASN A 87 -2.68 15.26 3.05
CA ASN A 87 -3.71 15.25 4.08
C ASN A 87 -4.20 13.82 4.43
N GLY A 88 -3.25 12.89 4.54
CA GLY A 88 -3.47 11.54 5.04
C GLY A 88 -3.59 11.47 6.57
N GLY A 89 -3.65 10.24 7.09
CA GLY A 89 -3.62 10.00 8.54
C GLY A 89 -2.20 9.98 9.11
N ILE A 90 -2.10 9.81 10.43
CA ILE A 90 -0.82 9.76 11.13
C ILE A 90 -0.30 8.32 11.31
N TYR A 91 -1.03 7.31 10.83
CA TYR A 91 -0.75 5.89 11.09
C TYR A 91 -0.27 5.14 9.85
N ASP A 92 -0.84 5.44 8.69
CA ASP A 92 -0.44 4.92 7.38
C ASP A 92 1.09 4.96 7.17
N GLY A 93 1.70 3.80 6.91
CA GLY A 93 3.15 3.55 6.91
C GLY A 93 3.87 3.75 8.25
N ALA A 94 3.74 4.93 8.85
CA ALA A 94 4.51 5.39 9.99
C ALA A 94 4.36 4.48 11.22
N LEU A 95 3.19 3.86 11.40
CA LEU A 95 2.95 2.89 12.47
C LEU A 95 3.92 1.69 12.38
N GLY A 96 4.21 1.20 11.18
CA GLY A 96 5.14 0.11 10.95
C GLY A 96 6.59 0.48 11.26
N VAL A 97 7.03 1.65 10.80
CA VAL A 97 8.39 2.15 11.03
C VAL A 97 8.63 2.43 12.52
N VAL A 98 7.68 3.06 13.21
CA VAL A 98 7.80 3.34 14.65
C VAL A 98 7.71 2.06 15.49
N ALA A 99 6.87 1.09 15.11
CA ALA A 99 6.82 -0.20 15.79
C ALA A 99 8.14 -0.97 15.65
N ALA A 100 8.79 -0.94 14.49
CA ALA A 100 10.09 -1.55 14.27
C ALA A 100 11.20 -0.89 15.12
N LEU A 101 11.20 0.44 15.21
CA LEU A 101 12.09 1.20 16.09
C LEU A 101 11.90 0.84 17.57
N GLU A 102 10.65 0.80 18.01
CA GLU A 102 10.32 0.46 19.39
C GLU A 102 10.69 -0.99 19.73
N PHE A 103 10.50 -1.93 18.79
CA PHE A 103 10.97 -3.30 18.94
C PHE A 103 12.47 -3.37 19.23
N VAL A 104 13.28 -2.66 18.45
CA VAL A 104 14.73 -2.60 18.66
C VAL A 104 15.12 -1.93 19.97
N ARG A 105 14.44 -0.84 20.36
CA ARG A 105 14.64 -0.19 21.66
C ARG A 105 14.38 -1.16 22.80
N GLU A 106 13.30 -1.91 22.73
CA GLU A 106 12.95 -2.89 23.75
C GLU A 106 13.94 -4.07 23.79
N LEU A 107 14.49 -4.51 22.65
CA LEU A 107 15.59 -5.47 22.62
C LEU A 107 16.83 -4.94 23.35
N ASN A 108 17.18 -3.68 23.11
CA ASN A 108 18.35 -3.05 23.71
C ASN A 108 18.19 -2.88 25.23
N GLU A 109 17.05 -2.37 25.69
CA GLU A 109 16.78 -2.15 27.11
C GLU A 109 16.70 -3.44 27.91
N ARG A 110 16.19 -4.51 27.29
CA ARG A 110 16.13 -5.85 27.90
C ARG A 110 17.41 -6.66 27.71
N GLU A 111 18.43 -6.10 27.05
CA GLU A 111 19.70 -6.76 26.72
C GLU A 111 19.49 -8.12 26.01
N VAL A 112 18.48 -8.20 25.13
CA VAL A 112 18.15 -9.43 24.39
C VAL A 112 19.04 -9.54 23.15
N GLU A 113 19.92 -10.54 23.13
CA GLU A 113 20.70 -10.90 21.95
C GLU A 113 19.87 -11.83 21.04
N THR A 114 19.74 -11.46 19.75
CA THR A 114 19.07 -12.30 18.73
C THR A 114 20.09 -13.16 18.00
N GLU A 115 19.68 -14.31 17.46
CA GLU A 115 20.57 -15.13 16.63
C GLU A 115 20.93 -14.45 15.31
N ARG A 116 19.93 -13.92 14.61
CA ARG A 116 20.06 -13.17 13.37
C ARG A 116 20.14 -11.66 13.65
N PRO A 117 20.78 -10.87 12.78
CA PRO A 117 20.63 -9.42 12.81
C PRO A 117 19.18 -9.01 12.55
N VAL A 118 18.80 -7.85 13.07
CA VAL A 118 17.51 -7.20 12.78
C VAL A 118 17.83 -5.87 12.11
N GLU A 119 17.21 -5.60 10.97
CA GLU A 119 17.36 -4.33 10.26
C GLU A 119 16.00 -3.65 10.14
N ILE A 120 15.95 -2.36 10.46
CA ILE A 120 14.77 -1.53 10.26
C ILE A 120 14.87 -0.87 8.89
N VAL A 121 13.75 -0.74 8.17
CA VAL A 121 13.69 0.02 6.91
C VAL A 121 12.59 1.09 6.91
N ASN A 122 12.89 2.24 6.31
CA ASN A 122 11.94 3.22 5.82
C ASN A 122 12.08 3.33 4.28
N TRP A 123 11.05 2.90 3.56
CA TRP A 123 11.00 2.94 2.10
C TRP A 123 10.68 4.35 1.58
N THR A 124 11.22 4.70 0.42
CA THR A 124 10.98 6.01 -0.21
C THR A 124 9.79 5.99 -1.16
N ASN A 125 8.85 6.92 -0.96
CA ASN A 125 7.74 7.20 -1.87
C ASN A 125 6.89 5.94 -2.12
N GLU A 126 6.43 5.33 -1.03
CA GLU A 126 5.48 4.21 -1.08
C GLU A 126 4.17 4.69 -1.70
N GLU A 127 3.69 5.86 -1.27
CA GLU A 127 2.35 6.37 -1.57
C GLU A 127 2.19 6.78 -3.04
N GLY A 128 3.30 6.95 -3.75
CA GLY A 128 3.35 7.36 -5.16
C GLY A 128 2.72 8.72 -5.44
N SER A 129 2.32 9.47 -4.42
CA SER A 129 1.38 10.58 -4.56
C SER A 129 1.98 11.73 -5.38
N ARG A 130 3.24 12.07 -5.10
CA ARG A 130 3.98 13.13 -5.82
C ARG A 130 4.67 12.61 -7.06
N PHE A 131 5.25 11.42 -6.99
CA PHE A 131 5.93 10.77 -8.09
C PHE A 131 5.30 9.40 -8.30
N GLN A 132 4.72 9.17 -9.47
CA GLN A 132 4.07 7.91 -9.79
C GLN A 132 5.10 6.89 -10.32
N PRO A 133 5.05 5.62 -9.92
CA PRO A 133 3.93 4.92 -9.32
C PRO A 133 4.11 4.90 -7.80
N VAL A 134 3.23 4.16 -7.13
CA VAL A 134 3.43 3.70 -5.75
C VAL A 134 4.64 2.77 -5.64
N LEU A 135 5.11 2.53 -4.42
CA LEU A 135 6.13 1.52 -4.04
C LEU A 135 7.51 1.71 -4.72
N GLN A 136 7.91 2.95 -5.03
CA GLN A 136 9.15 3.17 -5.79
C GLN A 136 10.39 2.65 -5.04
N GLY A 137 10.53 2.99 -3.76
CA GLY A 137 11.72 2.66 -2.97
C GLY A 137 11.96 1.17 -2.83
N SER A 138 10.94 0.41 -2.46
CA SER A 138 11.02 -1.05 -2.35
C SER A 138 11.11 -1.73 -3.71
N GLY A 139 10.45 -1.20 -4.75
CA GLY A 139 10.48 -1.76 -6.11
C GLY A 139 11.85 -1.62 -6.77
N VAL A 140 12.50 -0.46 -6.62
CA VAL A 140 13.89 -0.25 -7.05
C VAL A 140 14.83 -1.16 -6.26
N TRP A 141 14.69 -1.19 -4.92
CA TRP A 141 15.50 -2.04 -4.06
C TRP A 141 15.38 -3.53 -4.41
N ALA A 142 14.18 -4.02 -4.74
CA ALA A 142 13.98 -5.41 -5.15
C ALA A 142 14.41 -5.69 -6.61
N GLY A 143 14.79 -4.66 -7.38
CA GLY A 143 15.14 -4.78 -8.80
C GLY A 143 13.94 -5.03 -9.72
N VAL A 144 12.72 -4.81 -9.23
CA VAL A 144 11.47 -4.92 -10.01
C VAL A 144 11.25 -3.68 -10.87
N ILE A 145 11.73 -2.54 -10.38
CA ILE A 145 11.61 -1.23 -11.02
C ILE A 145 13.01 -0.70 -11.35
N ASP A 146 13.19 -0.11 -12.52
CA ASP A 146 14.49 0.42 -12.96
C ASP A 146 14.83 1.76 -12.28
N LEU A 147 16.01 1.82 -11.66
CA LEU A 147 16.49 2.99 -10.93
C LEU A 147 16.53 4.27 -11.78
N GLU A 148 17.06 4.18 -13.01
CA GLU A 148 17.27 5.34 -13.89
C GLU A 148 15.93 5.86 -14.43
N GLU A 149 14.99 4.95 -14.72
CA GLU A 149 13.63 5.32 -15.09
C GLU A 149 12.91 6.07 -13.96
N GLU A 150 13.01 5.59 -12.71
CA GLU A 150 12.38 6.26 -11.57
C GLU A 150 13.03 7.60 -11.24
N TYR A 151 14.36 7.70 -11.33
CA TYR A 151 15.08 8.96 -11.20
C TYR A 151 14.58 10.05 -12.15
N ALA A 152 14.22 9.68 -13.38
CA ALA A 152 13.75 10.61 -14.39
C ALA A 152 12.29 11.06 -14.20
N LYS A 153 11.52 10.42 -13.32
CA LYS A 153 10.10 10.76 -13.13
C LYS A 153 9.93 12.11 -12.47
N THR A 154 8.91 12.83 -12.92
CA THR A 154 8.68 14.22 -12.51
C THR A 154 7.39 14.38 -11.72
N ASP A 155 7.43 15.28 -10.73
CA ASP A 155 6.21 15.80 -10.13
C ASP A 155 5.47 16.77 -11.08
N GLU A 156 4.32 17.28 -10.64
CA GLU A 156 3.52 18.25 -11.39
C GLU A 156 4.26 19.57 -11.71
N ASN A 157 5.34 19.87 -10.99
CA ASN A 157 6.17 21.06 -11.17
C ASN A 157 7.42 20.78 -12.04
N GLY A 158 7.56 19.57 -12.57
CA GLY A 158 8.67 19.17 -13.43
C GLY A 158 9.98 18.90 -12.69
N ARG A 159 9.95 18.74 -11.36
CA ARG A 159 11.13 18.33 -10.58
C ARG A 159 11.27 16.82 -10.66
N THR A 160 12.48 16.31 -10.81
CA THR A 160 12.71 14.86 -10.89
C THR A 160 12.92 14.24 -9.51
N VAL A 161 12.62 12.95 -9.35
CA VAL A 161 12.91 12.17 -8.13
C VAL A 161 14.37 12.34 -7.73
N GLU A 162 15.30 12.16 -8.69
CA GLU A 162 16.74 12.32 -8.45
C GLU A 162 17.08 13.71 -7.90
N SER A 163 16.55 14.76 -8.52
CA SER A 163 16.83 16.14 -8.11
C SER A 163 16.34 16.43 -6.70
N GLU A 164 15.22 15.82 -6.29
CA GLU A 164 14.66 16.02 -4.96
C GLU A 164 15.39 15.20 -3.91
N LEU A 165 15.80 13.95 -4.20
CA LEU A 165 16.71 13.16 -3.35
C LEU A 165 18.02 13.92 -3.07
N GLU A 166 18.63 14.50 -4.12
CA GLU A 166 19.83 15.34 -3.99
C GLU A 166 19.56 16.61 -3.17
N ARG A 167 18.43 17.27 -3.41
CA ARG A 167 18.03 18.50 -2.71
C ARG A 167 17.85 18.28 -1.22
N ILE A 168 17.22 17.18 -0.82
CA ILE A 168 17.00 16.86 0.60
C ILE A 168 18.21 16.18 1.25
N GLY A 169 19.21 15.77 0.46
CA GLY A 169 20.44 15.14 0.94
C GLY A 169 20.29 13.64 1.22
N TYR A 170 19.30 12.97 0.62
CA TYR A 170 19.00 11.55 0.80
C TYR A 170 19.31 10.69 -0.42
N LYS A 171 19.96 11.22 -1.46
CA LYS A 171 20.64 10.37 -2.45
C LYS A 171 21.89 9.77 -1.80
N GLY A 172 21.73 8.60 -1.20
CA GLY A 172 22.79 7.88 -0.51
C GLY A 172 23.88 7.37 -1.44
N ASP A 173 24.90 6.75 -0.85
CA ASP A 173 26.08 6.22 -1.54
C ASP A 173 26.11 4.69 -1.61
N HIS A 174 25.11 4.02 -1.01
CA HIS A 174 24.94 2.58 -1.10
C HIS A 174 24.04 2.20 -2.27
N PRO A 175 24.31 1.09 -2.98
CA PRO A 175 23.42 0.62 -4.03
C PRO A 175 21.98 0.46 -3.54
N ALA A 176 21.01 0.93 -4.32
CA ALA A 176 19.59 0.69 -4.08
C ALA A 176 19.21 -0.74 -4.47
N ALA A 177 19.75 -1.71 -3.73
CA ALA A 177 19.59 -3.15 -3.90
C ALA A 177 19.81 -3.85 -2.55
N PRO A 178 19.45 -5.15 -2.40
CA PRO A 178 19.70 -5.88 -1.17
C PRO A 178 21.21 -5.98 -0.95
N ALA A 179 21.69 -5.44 0.18
CA ALA A 179 23.11 -5.44 0.51
C ALA A 179 23.66 -6.86 0.76
N GLU A 180 22.76 -7.76 1.17
CA GLU A 180 22.96 -9.18 1.37
C GLU A 180 21.64 -9.92 1.13
N ALA A 181 21.63 -11.25 1.25
CA ALA A 181 20.38 -11.99 1.30
C ALA A 181 19.64 -11.70 2.61
N TYR A 182 18.32 -11.57 2.54
CA TYR A 182 17.45 -11.35 3.71
C TYR A 182 16.73 -12.65 4.05
N ASP A 183 16.54 -12.91 5.34
CA ASP A 183 15.81 -14.08 5.80
C ASP A 183 14.31 -13.87 5.60
N SER A 184 13.81 -12.75 6.10
CA SER A 184 12.40 -12.42 6.08
C SER A 184 12.15 -10.93 6.21
N TYR A 185 10.97 -10.48 5.78
CA TYR A 185 10.45 -9.13 5.94
C TYR A 185 9.11 -9.16 6.66
N LEU A 186 8.96 -8.35 7.72
CA LEU A 186 7.68 -8.10 8.36
C LEU A 186 7.30 -6.63 8.28
N GLU A 187 6.10 -6.37 7.77
CA GLU A 187 5.51 -5.04 7.71
C GLU A 187 4.29 -4.97 8.60
N LEU A 188 4.25 -3.97 9.48
CA LEU A 188 3.02 -3.64 10.19
C LEU A 188 2.37 -2.45 9.51
N HIS A 189 1.08 -2.57 9.28
CA HIS A 189 0.28 -1.52 8.67
C HIS A 189 -1.09 -1.41 9.34
N ILE A 190 -1.81 -0.32 9.12
CA ILE A 190 -3.25 -0.29 9.39
C ILE A 190 -3.98 -1.05 8.27
N GLU A 191 -5.17 -1.60 8.56
CA GLU A 191 -5.94 -2.36 7.57
C GLU A 191 -6.35 -1.51 6.36
N GLN A 192 -6.64 -0.22 6.57
CA GLN A 192 -7.25 0.71 5.59
C GLN A 192 -8.65 0.25 5.12
N GLY A 193 -9.26 -0.65 5.89
CA GLY A 193 -10.57 -1.24 5.63
C GLY A 193 -11.26 -1.61 6.94
N PRO A 194 -12.55 -1.98 6.89
CA PRO A 194 -13.35 -2.15 8.09
C PRO A 194 -13.38 -3.60 8.62
N SER A 195 -12.67 -4.55 8.01
CA SER A 195 -12.90 -5.98 8.28
C SER A 195 -12.53 -6.38 9.70
N LEU A 196 -11.45 -5.85 10.28
CA LEU A 196 -11.06 -6.15 11.66
C LEU A 196 -12.07 -5.57 12.64
N GLU A 197 -12.49 -4.31 12.44
CA GLU A 197 -13.52 -3.65 13.25
C GLU A 197 -14.87 -4.40 13.17
N GLU A 198 -15.36 -4.71 11.97
CA GLU A 198 -16.62 -5.41 11.74
C GLU A 198 -16.64 -6.83 12.32
N THR A 199 -15.48 -7.49 12.38
CA THR A 199 -15.36 -8.84 12.93
C THR A 199 -14.95 -8.87 14.40
N GLY A 200 -14.60 -7.72 14.99
CA GLY A 200 -14.12 -7.61 16.36
C GLY A 200 -12.77 -8.29 16.59
N ALA A 201 -11.93 -8.38 15.55
CA ALA A 201 -10.57 -8.89 15.67
C ALA A 201 -9.60 -7.77 16.07
N ASP A 202 -8.68 -8.06 16.98
CA ASP A 202 -7.67 -7.09 17.44
C ASP A 202 -6.53 -6.94 16.42
N VAL A 203 -6.20 -8.03 15.70
CA VAL A 203 -5.05 -8.09 14.78
C VAL A 203 -5.38 -8.84 13.50
N GLY A 204 -5.01 -8.27 12.36
CA GLY A 204 -5.05 -8.94 11.07
C GLY A 204 -3.78 -9.72 10.77
N VAL A 205 -3.94 -10.99 10.44
CA VAL A 205 -2.88 -11.87 9.93
C VAL A 205 -2.97 -11.85 8.41
N VAL A 206 -2.12 -11.07 7.76
CA VAL A 206 -2.22 -10.87 6.31
C VAL A 206 -1.61 -12.06 5.58
N THR A 207 -2.39 -12.72 4.73
CA THR A 207 -1.98 -13.91 3.97
C THR A 207 -1.49 -13.58 2.56
N GLY A 208 -1.62 -12.33 2.14
CA GLY A 208 -1.23 -11.87 0.82
C GLY A 208 -1.82 -10.51 0.46
N ILE A 209 -1.52 -10.04 -0.74
CA ILE A 209 -1.99 -8.79 -1.31
C ILE A 209 -2.84 -9.12 -2.55
N VAL A 210 -4.01 -8.49 -2.68
CA VAL A 210 -4.89 -8.75 -3.83
C VAL A 210 -4.25 -8.33 -5.15
N GLY A 211 -4.55 -9.08 -6.21
CA GLY A 211 -4.24 -8.64 -7.57
C GLY A 211 -5.21 -7.58 -8.02
N LEU A 212 -4.88 -6.88 -9.11
CA LEU A 212 -5.77 -5.92 -9.74
C LEU A 212 -5.74 -5.99 -11.27
N THR A 213 -6.84 -5.56 -11.88
CA THR A 213 -6.89 -5.18 -13.28
C THR A 213 -7.62 -3.86 -13.41
N TRP A 214 -7.06 -2.94 -14.19
CA TRP A 214 -7.72 -1.72 -14.63
C TRP A 214 -7.78 -1.68 -16.15
N GLY A 215 -8.88 -1.15 -16.67
CA GLY A 215 -9.06 -0.95 -18.10
C GLY A 215 -10.05 0.16 -18.39
N GLU A 216 -10.18 0.49 -19.66
CA GLU A 216 -11.13 1.47 -20.17
C GLU A 216 -11.96 0.90 -21.31
N VAL A 217 -13.22 1.30 -21.37
CA VAL A 217 -14.11 1.01 -22.49
C VAL A 217 -14.61 2.33 -23.07
N THR A 218 -14.37 2.55 -24.35
CA THR A 218 -14.87 3.73 -25.07
C THR A 218 -16.00 3.35 -26.01
N PHE A 219 -17.20 3.86 -25.75
CA PHE A 219 -18.35 3.74 -26.64
C PHE A 219 -18.39 4.91 -27.62
N ARG A 220 -18.64 4.62 -28.91
CA ARG A 220 -18.69 5.60 -30.00
C ARG A 220 -20.02 5.50 -30.74
N GLY A 221 -20.88 6.47 -30.48
CA GLY A 221 -22.17 6.68 -31.11
C GLY A 221 -22.17 7.89 -32.05
N GLU A 222 -23.26 8.65 -32.07
CA GLU A 222 -23.41 9.82 -32.94
C GLU A 222 -23.98 11.01 -32.18
N ALA A 223 -23.19 12.09 -32.11
CA ALA A 223 -23.63 13.32 -31.47
C ALA A 223 -24.79 13.95 -32.26
N SER A 224 -25.91 14.26 -31.57
CA SER A 224 -27.12 14.75 -32.24
C SER A 224 -27.95 15.67 -31.36
N HIS A 225 -28.92 16.38 -31.94
CA HIS A 225 -29.75 17.33 -31.18
C HIS A 225 -30.76 16.61 -30.29
N SER A 226 -30.64 16.77 -28.97
CA SER A 226 -31.47 16.08 -27.95
C SER A 226 -32.99 16.23 -28.12
N GLY A 227 -33.47 17.31 -28.73
CA GLY A 227 -34.92 17.53 -28.95
C GLY A 227 -35.42 17.17 -30.34
N ALA A 228 -34.55 17.15 -31.35
CA ALA A 228 -34.95 17.01 -32.75
C ALA A 228 -34.74 15.59 -33.27
N THR A 229 -33.83 14.83 -32.62
CA THR A 229 -33.52 13.45 -32.97
C THR A 229 -34.46 12.49 -32.25
N PRO A 230 -35.37 11.80 -32.96
CA PRO A 230 -36.27 10.81 -32.37
C PRO A 230 -35.49 9.66 -31.71
N MET A 231 -36.07 9.02 -30.68
CA MET A 231 -35.38 7.98 -29.92
C MET A 231 -34.86 6.81 -30.78
N HIS A 232 -35.62 6.38 -31.79
CA HIS A 232 -35.24 5.26 -32.68
C HIS A 232 -34.12 5.60 -33.69
N HIS A 233 -33.65 6.85 -33.70
CA HIS A 233 -32.55 7.34 -34.54
C HIS A 233 -31.29 7.66 -33.73
N ARG A 234 -31.28 7.42 -32.42
CA ARG A 234 -30.13 7.72 -31.58
C ARG A 234 -29.16 6.55 -31.54
N SER A 235 -27.87 6.88 -31.56
CA SER A 235 -26.76 6.03 -31.16
C SER A 235 -26.12 6.71 -29.95
N ASP A 236 -26.71 6.53 -28.77
CA ASP A 236 -26.36 7.29 -27.56
C ASP A 236 -25.27 6.56 -26.76
N ALA A 237 -24.04 7.07 -26.83
CA ALA A 237 -22.90 6.44 -26.17
C ALA A 237 -23.02 6.43 -24.63
N LEU A 238 -23.72 7.42 -24.04
CA LEU A 238 -23.87 7.51 -22.60
C LEU A 238 -24.86 6.49 -22.04
N VAL A 239 -25.87 6.10 -22.83
CA VAL A 239 -26.79 5.03 -22.45
C VAL A 239 -26.04 3.69 -22.40
N ALA A 240 -25.23 3.38 -23.42
CA ALA A 240 -24.40 2.17 -23.43
C ALA A 240 -23.39 2.16 -22.26
N ALA A 241 -22.74 3.30 -21.99
CA ALA A 241 -21.85 3.46 -20.85
C ALA A 241 -22.57 3.25 -19.50
N SER A 242 -23.78 3.78 -19.33
CA SER A 242 -24.57 3.65 -18.09
C SER A 242 -24.94 2.19 -17.78
N ASP A 243 -25.22 1.41 -18.82
CA ASP A 243 -25.40 -0.03 -18.70
C ASP A 243 -24.13 -0.70 -18.17
N LEU A 244 -22.95 -0.39 -18.75
CA LEU A 244 -21.68 -0.94 -18.29
C LEU A 244 -21.36 -0.55 -16.84
N VAL A 245 -21.56 0.71 -16.46
CA VAL A 245 -21.37 1.19 -15.07
C VAL A 245 -22.19 0.36 -14.08
N THR A 246 -23.46 0.10 -14.43
CA THR A 246 -24.34 -0.72 -13.61
C THR A 246 -23.83 -2.16 -13.49
N GLN A 247 -23.27 -2.71 -14.57
CA GLN A 247 -22.72 -4.07 -14.57
C GLN A 247 -21.43 -4.18 -13.76
N VAL A 248 -20.50 -3.23 -13.86
CA VAL A 248 -19.24 -3.23 -13.07
C VAL A 248 -19.54 -3.35 -11.57
N ARG A 249 -20.52 -2.59 -11.06
CA ARG A 249 -20.98 -2.71 -9.66
C ARG A 249 -21.55 -4.09 -9.32
N ARG A 250 -22.18 -4.76 -10.29
CA ARG A 250 -22.91 -6.03 -10.07
C ARG A 250 -22.02 -7.25 -10.21
N ILE A 251 -21.01 -7.19 -11.07
CA ILE A 251 -20.10 -8.29 -11.40
C ILE A 251 -19.56 -8.99 -10.13
N PRO A 252 -19.04 -8.27 -9.11
CA PRO A 252 -18.48 -8.91 -7.92
C PRO A 252 -19.42 -9.92 -7.24
N ASN A 253 -20.71 -9.57 -7.11
CA ASN A 253 -21.73 -10.43 -6.49
C ASN A 253 -21.92 -11.79 -7.19
N ALA A 254 -21.44 -11.93 -8.42
CA ALA A 254 -21.57 -13.15 -9.22
C ALA A 254 -20.26 -13.92 -9.39
N ILE A 255 -19.10 -13.36 -9.01
CA ILE A 255 -17.79 -13.94 -9.35
C ILE A 255 -16.91 -14.27 -8.15
N GLY A 256 -17.10 -13.61 -7.01
CA GLY A 256 -16.34 -13.85 -5.78
C GLY A 256 -16.83 -12.98 -4.62
N GLU A 257 -16.94 -13.56 -3.43
CA GLU A 257 -17.39 -12.84 -2.23
C GLU A 257 -16.43 -11.74 -1.79
N ARG A 258 -15.14 -11.89 -2.11
CA ARG A 258 -14.06 -10.95 -1.79
C ARG A 258 -13.74 -9.97 -2.92
N THR A 259 -14.37 -10.15 -4.09
CA THR A 259 -14.08 -9.31 -5.24
C THR A 259 -14.66 -7.92 -5.01
N VAL A 260 -13.92 -6.89 -5.40
CA VAL A 260 -14.44 -5.53 -5.51
C VAL A 260 -14.34 -5.06 -6.95
N GLY A 261 -15.29 -4.22 -7.37
CA GLY A 261 -15.40 -3.72 -8.73
C GLY A 261 -15.87 -2.27 -8.74
N THR A 262 -15.12 -1.41 -9.40
CA THR A 262 -15.31 0.05 -9.35
C THR A 262 -15.23 0.66 -10.73
N VAL A 263 -16.11 1.63 -11.02
CA VAL A 263 -15.89 2.60 -12.10
C VAL A 263 -15.30 3.84 -11.45
N GLY A 264 -14.06 4.17 -11.81
CA GLY A 264 -13.33 5.30 -11.21
C GLY A 264 -13.59 6.62 -11.92
N SER A 265 -13.88 6.59 -13.22
CA SER A 265 -14.05 7.77 -14.04
C SER A 265 -14.98 7.51 -15.24
N VAL A 266 -15.68 8.57 -15.65
CA VAL A 266 -16.49 8.61 -16.87
C VAL A 266 -16.23 9.94 -17.57
N ASP A 267 -15.66 9.89 -18.77
CA ASP A 267 -15.51 11.06 -19.65
C ASP A 267 -16.58 11.04 -20.74
N VAL A 268 -17.36 12.11 -20.83
CA VAL A 268 -18.51 12.22 -21.74
C VAL A 268 -18.23 13.30 -22.76
N GLN A 269 -18.40 13.00 -24.05
CA GLN A 269 -18.22 13.96 -25.13
C GLN A 269 -19.50 14.13 -25.96
N PRO A 270 -19.99 15.38 -26.18
CA PRO A 270 -19.38 16.67 -25.80
C PRO A 270 -19.81 17.19 -24.40
N ASN A 271 -20.45 16.36 -23.57
CA ASN A 271 -20.99 16.73 -22.26
C ASN A 271 -21.93 17.96 -22.25
N SER A 272 -22.78 18.10 -23.28
CA SER A 272 -23.76 19.20 -23.37
C SER A 272 -25.18 18.71 -23.15
N ILE A 273 -25.93 19.38 -22.28
CA ILE A 273 -27.30 19.01 -21.88
C ILE A 273 -28.27 18.84 -23.06
N ASN A 274 -28.04 19.56 -24.16
CA ASN A 274 -28.90 19.54 -25.35
C ASN A 274 -28.36 18.68 -26.50
N VAL A 275 -27.34 17.85 -26.25
CA VAL A 275 -26.71 16.98 -27.26
C VAL A 275 -26.77 15.53 -26.78
N VAL A 276 -27.20 14.62 -27.65
CA VAL A 276 -27.03 13.16 -27.47
C VAL A 276 -25.52 12.88 -27.46
N PRO A 277 -24.95 12.27 -26.41
CA PRO A 277 -23.51 12.00 -26.35
C PRO A 277 -23.03 11.09 -27.47
N GLY A 278 -22.00 11.54 -28.18
CA GLY A 278 -21.41 10.81 -29.31
C GLY A 278 -20.28 9.89 -28.91
N GLU A 279 -19.64 10.14 -27.77
CA GLU A 279 -18.53 9.33 -27.27
C GLU A 279 -18.48 9.37 -25.75
N VAL A 280 -18.25 8.23 -25.14
CA VAL A 280 -18.08 8.11 -23.68
C VAL A 280 -17.01 7.08 -23.37
N THR A 281 -16.03 7.45 -22.56
CA THR A 281 -14.99 6.55 -22.03
C THR A 281 -15.26 6.28 -20.56
N VAL A 282 -15.29 5.01 -20.18
CA VAL A 282 -15.52 4.56 -18.80
C VAL A 282 -14.31 3.75 -18.36
N SER A 283 -13.69 4.12 -17.23
CA SER A 283 -12.70 3.26 -16.59
C SER A 283 -13.38 2.21 -15.71
N TYR A 284 -12.75 1.05 -15.57
CA TYR A 284 -13.15 0.04 -14.60
C TYR A 284 -11.93 -0.54 -13.91
N GLY A 285 -12.13 -1.04 -12.69
CA GLY A 285 -11.13 -1.78 -11.96
C GLY A 285 -11.72 -2.90 -11.13
N PHE A 286 -11.03 -4.04 -11.09
CA PHE A 286 -11.35 -5.17 -10.21
C PHE A 286 -10.14 -5.55 -9.39
N ARG A 287 -10.40 -5.98 -8.15
CA ARG A 287 -9.39 -6.57 -7.26
C ARG A 287 -9.89 -7.88 -6.70
N ASP A 288 -9.02 -8.86 -6.62
CA ASP A 288 -9.30 -10.16 -6.00
C ASP A 288 -8.00 -10.88 -5.61
N PRO A 289 -8.00 -11.68 -4.54
CA PRO A 289 -6.86 -12.55 -4.20
C PRO A 289 -6.58 -13.68 -5.21
N GLU A 290 -7.49 -13.97 -6.13
CA GLU A 290 -7.30 -15.02 -7.14
C GLU A 290 -7.26 -14.44 -8.56
N SER A 291 -6.14 -14.60 -9.27
CA SER A 291 -6.00 -14.17 -10.68
C SER A 291 -7.09 -14.73 -11.58
N SER A 292 -7.53 -15.96 -11.30
CA SER A 292 -8.60 -16.61 -12.06
C SER A 292 -9.96 -15.89 -11.92
N VAL A 293 -10.22 -15.22 -10.80
CA VAL A 293 -11.43 -14.42 -10.58
C VAL A 293 -11.31 -13.10 -11.34
N ILE A 294 -10.13 -12.45 -11.28
CA ILE A 294 -9.81 -11.23 -12.04
C ILE A 294 -10.03 -11.46 -13.54
N ASP A 295 -9.48 -12.56 -14.09
CA ASP A 295 -9.67 -12.94 -15.50
C ASP A 295 -11.14 -13.14 -15.86
N ARG A 296 -11.95 -13.67 -14.94
CA ARG A 296 -13.40 -13.83 -15.15
C ARG A 296 -14.11 -12.48 -15.12
N ALA A 297 -13.69 -11.56 -14.26
CA ALA A 297 -14.23 -10.21 -14.16
C ALA A 297 -14.00 -9.43 -15.46
N GLU A 298 -12.76 -9.41 -15.96
CA GLU A 298 -12.37 -8.72 -17.19
C GLU A 298 -13.14 -9.27 -18.41
N LYS A 299 -13.19 -10.60 -18.55
CA LYS A 299 -14.01 -11.27 -19.59
C LYS A 299 -15.49 -10.98 -19.43
N ARG A 300 -15.97 -10.66 -18.23
CA ARG A 300 -17.38 -10.28 -18.02
C ARG A 300 -17.61 -8.83 -18.42
N VAL A 301 -16.72 -7.91 -18.07
CA VAL A 301 -16.75 -6.52 -18.54
C VAL A 301 -16.83 -6.44 -20.05
N GLN A 302 -15.94 -7.12 -20.78
CA GLN A 302 -15.93 -7.10 -22.25
C GLN A 302 -17.23 -7.63 -22.85
N ARG A 303 -17.83 -8.66 -22.24
CA ARG A 303 -19.14 -9.19 -22.68
C ARG A 303 -20.30 -8.22 -22.42
N GLU A 304 -20.28 -7.54 -21.27
CA GLU A 304 -21.30 -6.54 -20.94
C GLU A 304 -21.17 -5.29 -21.81
N ALA A 305 -19.94 -4.86 -22.11
CA ALA A 305 -19.66 -3.78 -23.03
C ALA A 305 -20.16 -4.10 -24.45
N ALA A 306 -19.84 -5.28 -24.97
CA ALA A 306 -20.37 -5.73 -26.27
C ALA A 306 -21.90 -5.74 -26.29
N ALA A 307 -22.54 -6.28 -25.25
CA ALA A 307 -23.99 -6.34 -25.17
C ALA A 307 -24.64 -4.96 -25.06
N ALA A 308 -24.01 -4.00 -24.36
CA ALA A 308 -24.47 -2.61 -24.29
C ALA A 308 -24.33 -1.91 -25.64
N ALA A 309 -23.19 -2.11 -26.32
CA ALA A 309 -22.94 -1.56 -27.64
C ALA A 309 -23.96 -2.05 -28.67
N ASP A 310 -24.26 -3.36 -28.68
CA ASP A 310 -25.25 -3.98 -29.56
C ASP A 310 -26.68 -3.44 -29.30
N ARG A 311 -27.05 -3.21 -28.03
CA ARG A 311 -28.38 -2.67 -27.66
C ARG A 311 -28.60 -1.25 -28.20
N GLU A 312 -27.58 -0.41 -28.10
CA GLU A 312 -27.66 1.01 -28.48
C GLU A 312 -27.20 1.28 -29.92
N GLY A 313 -26.72 0.26 -30.64
CA GLY A 313 -26.23 0.41 -32.01
C GLY A 313 -25.01 1.33 -32.10
N VAL A 314 -24.11 1.24 -31.12
CA VAL A 314 -22.85 2.01 -31.05
C VAL A 314 -21.66 1.09 -31.27
N ALA A 315 -20.51 1.64 -31.68
CA ALA A 315 -19.25 0.92 -31.63
C ALA A 315 -18.65 0.99 -30.22
N TYR A 316 -17.75 0.07 -29.89
CA TYR A 316 -16.94 0.17 -28.68
C TYR A 316 -15.51 -0.30 -28.93
N ASP A 317 -14.60 0.22 -28.13
CA ASP A 317 -13.20 -0.20 -28.03
C ASP A 317 -12.85 -0.46 -26.55
N HIS A 318 -11.85 -1.29 -26.30
CA HIS A 318 -11.40 -1.65 -24.96
C HIS A 318 -9.88 -1.59 -24.89
N GLU A 319 -9.37 -0.97 -23.83
CA GLU A 319 -7.94 -0.79 -23.59
C GLU A 319 -7.58 -1.25 -22.17
N ASP A 320 -6.55 -2.09 -22.06
CA ASP A 320 -5.97 -2.47 -20.77
C ASP A 320 -5.09 -1.33 -20.25
N ARG A 321 -5.26 -0.98 -18.97
CA ARG A 321 -4.51 0.13 -18.34
C ARG A 321 -3.43 -0.38 -17.39
N ALA A 322 -3.79 -1.28 -16.48
CA ALA A 322 -2.85 -1.82 -15.52
C ALA A 322 -3.27 -3.24 -15.10
N ARG A 323 -2.27 -4.04 -14.73
CA ARG A 323 -2.49 -5.36 -14.15
C ARG A 323 -1.40 -5.67 -13.14
N ALA A 324 -1.80 -6.19 -11.98
CA ALA A 324 -0.90 -6.76 -11.00
C ALA A 324 -1.46 -8.13 -10.58
N GLU A 325 -0.57 -9.12 -10.48
CA GLU A 325 -0.93 -10.43 -9.97
C GLU A 325 -1.02 -10.40 -8.44
N PRO A 326 -1.93 -11.18 -7.82
CA PRO A 326 -1.99 -11.30 -6.38
C PRO A 326 -0.70 -11.93 -5.83
N VAL A 327 -0.28 -11.45 -4.67
CA VAL A 327 0.88 -11.98 -3.94
C VAL A 327 0.37 -12.80 -2.76
N SER A 328 0.93 -13.99 -2.56
CA SER A 328 0.72 -14.78 -1.34
C SER A 328 1.98 -14.70 -0.49
N PHE A 329 1.82 -14.42 0.79
CA PHE A 329 2.93 -14.40 1.74
C PHE A 329 3.33 -15.81 2.16
N ASP A 330 4.60 -15.98 2.54
CA ASP A 330 5.11 -17.28 2.94
C ASP A 330 4.47 -17.74 4.26
N ASP A 331 4.07 -19.01 4.32
CA ASP A 331 3.40 -19.61 5.49
C ASP A 331 4.26 -19.45 6.76
N ARG A 332 5.60 -19.40 6.65
CA ARG A 332 6.52 -19.18 7.79
C ARG A 332 6.26 -17.84 8.46
N CYS A 333 6.16 -16.76 7.68
CA CYS A 333 5.91 -15.41 8.18
C CYS A 333 4.47 -15.25 8.66
N VAL A 334 3.49 -15.77 7.91
CA VAL A 334 2.08 -15.78 8.28
C VAL A 334 1.86 -16.49 9.63
N ASP A 335 2.43 -17.69 9.78
CA ASP A 335 2.33 -18.46 11.02
C ASP A 335 3.09 -17.80 12.18
N ALA A 336 4.19 -17.09 11.92
CA ALA A 336 4.90 -16.33 12.94
C ALA A 336 4.02 -15.20 13.51
N VAL A 337 3.33 -14.47 12.64
CA VAL A 337 2.35 -13.43 13.03
C VAL A 337 1.18 -14.03 13.80
N GLU A 338 0.56 -15.09 13.29
CA GLU A 338 -0.60 -15.72 13.96
C GLU A 338 -0.23 -16.27 15.35
N ARG A 339 0.91 -16.96 15.47
CA ARG A 339 1.40 -17.47 16.76
C ARG A 339 1.76 -16.34 17.73
N ALA A 340 2.30 -15.23 17.23
CA ALA A 340 2.62 -14.06 18.04
C ALA A 340 1.36 -13.43 18.63
N ALA A 341 0.35 -13.16 17.81
CA ALA A 341 -0.93 -12.61 18.26
C ALA A 341 -1.64 -13.54 19.25
N ALA A 342 -1.70 -14.84 18.94
CA ALA A 342 -2.29 -15.84 19.83
C ALA A 342 -1.57 -15.92 21.19
N ALA A 343 -0.25 -15.75 21.22
CA ALA A 343 0.51 -15.75 22.49
C ALA A 343 0.16 -14.57 23.40
N HIS A 344 -0.26 -13.44 22.83
CA HIS A 344 -0.76 -12.28 23.58
C HIS A 344 -2.26 -12.39 23.93
N ASN A 345 -2.95 -13.43 23.45
CA ASN A 345 -4.41 -13.62 23.54
C ASN A 345 -5.21 -12.55 22.79
N TYR A 346 -4.69 -12.10 21.64
CA TYR A 346 -5.42 -11.24 20.71
C TYR A 346 -6.31 -12.09 19.80
N GLU A 347 -7.52 -11.61 19.53
CA GLU A 347 -8.40 -12.19 18.52
C GLU A 347 -7.88 -11.83 17.12
N THR A 348 -7.73 -12.85 16.27
CA THR A 348 -7.07 -12.69 14.96
C THR A 348 -8.01 -12.96 13.80
N ARG A 349 -7.79 -12.26 12.69
CA ARG A 349 -8.44 -12.52 11.41
C ARG A 349 -7.39 -12.75 10.33
N ARG A 350 -7.43 -13.89 9.64
CA ARG A 350 -6.70 -14.06 8.36
C ARG A 350 -7.41 -13.31 7.23
N LEU A 351 -6.68 -12.47 6.50
CA LEU A 351 -7.21 -11.67 5.40
C LEU A 351 -6.15 -11.36 4.34
N PHE A 352 -6.59 -10.90 3.16
CA PHE A 352 -5.72 -10.29 2.16
C PHE A 352 -5.74 -8.77 2.32
N SER A 353 -4.63 -8.09 2.07
CA SER A 353 -4.63 -6.64 1.92
C SER A 353 -5.35 -6.25 0.62
N GLY A 354 -6.25 -5.26 0.71
CA GLY A 354 -6.85 -4.59 -0.46
C GLY A 354 -5.97 -3.46 -1.02
N GLY A 355 -5.12 -2.89 -0.16
CA GLY A 355 -4.08 -1.93 -0.49
C GLY A 355 -2.85 -2.60 -1.10
N VAL A 356 -1.96 -1.79 -1.62
CA VAL A 356 -0.61 -2.22 -2.03
C VAL A 356 0.35 -1.77 -0.95
N HIS A 357 1.44 -2.50 -0.76
CA HIS A 357 2.45 -2.20 0.26
C HIS A 357 3.83 -2.63 -0.23
N ASP A 358 4.89 -2.08 0.35
CA ASP A 358 6.27 -2.42 0.04
C ASP A 358 6.56 -3.92 0.19
N ALA A 359 5.85 -4.61 1.09
CA ALA A 359 5.89 -6.07 1.22
C ALA A 359 5.65 -6.82 -0.10
N THR A 360 4.94 -6.22 -1.07
CA THR A 360 4.79 -6.78 -2.43
C THR A 360 6.15 -7.04 -3.05
N HIS A 361 7.03 -6.05 -3.07
CA HIS A 361 8.35 -6.14 -3.69
C HIS A 361 9.34 -6.92 -2.82
N ALA A 362 9.18 -6.89 -1.50
CA ALA A 362 10.00 -7.69 -0.60
C ALA A 362 9.90 -9.21 -0.87
N THR A 363 8.78 -9.70 -1.43
CA THR A 363 8.62 -11.13 -1.80
C THR A 363 9.57 -11.60 -2.90
N GLU A 364 10.13 -10.69 -3.70
CA GLU A 364 11.14 -11.03 -4.70
C GLU A 364 12.53 -11.29 -4.08
N VAL A 365 12.73 -10.85 -2.82
CA VAL A 365 14.03 -10.89 -2.14
C VAL A 365 14.04 -11.90 -0.98
N CYS A 366 12.94 -12.01 -0.23
CA CYS A 366 12.85 -12.88 0.96
C CYS A 366 11.40 -13.24 1.32
N ASP A 367 11.23 -14.09 2.33
CA ASP A 367 9.91 -14.43 2.85
C ASP A 367 9.27 -13.19 3.50
N ALA A 368 8.14 -12.71 2.98
CA ALA A 368 7.44 -11.56 3.56
C ALA A 368 6.16 -11.98 4.31
N GLY A 369 5.75 -11.17 5.27
CA GLY A 369 4.43 -11.23 5.90
C GLY A 369 4.03 -9.87 6.47
N MET A 370 2.74 -9.69 6.77
CA MET A 370 2.25 -8.45 7.35
C MET A 370 1.34 -8.64 8.56
N VAL A 371 1.34 -7.61 9.40
CA VAL A 371 0.46 -7.47 10.58
C VAL A 371 -0.44 -6.26 10.35
N PHE A 372 -1.75 -6.45 10.44
CA PHE A 372 -2.70 -5.34 10.35
C PHE A 372 -3.23 -4.91 11.71
N ALA A 373 -3.24 -3.59 11.94
CA ALA A 373 -3.99 -2.93 13.00
C ALA A 373 -5.39 -2.55 12.50
N VAL A 374 -6.36 -2.44 13.43
CA VAL A 374 -7.72 -2.00 13.14
C VAL A 374 -7.72 -0.58 12.55
N SER A 375 -8.57 -0.31 11.55
CA SER A 375 -8.89 1.05 11.10
C SER A 375 -10.34 1.36 11.49
N GLU A 376 -10.57 2.33 12.37
CA GLU A 376 -11.92 2.73 12.77
C GLU A 376 -12.68 3.32 11.58
N ASP A 377 -13.94 2.90 11.40
CA ASP A 377 -14.78 3.19 10.22
C ASP A 377 -14.14 2.76 8.87
N GLY A 378 -13.05 1.99 8.89
CA GLY A 378 -12.31 1.57 7.70
C GLY A 378 -11.76 2.73 6.85
N LYS A 379 -11.51 3.90 7.45
CA LYS A 379 -11.00 5.08 6.74
C LYS A 379 -9.47 5.06 6.64
N SER A 380 -8.94 5.47 5.49
CA SER A 380 -7.53 5.77 5.28
C SER A 380 -7.37 6.77 4.12
N HIS A 381 -6.15 7.28 3.91
CA HIS A 381 -5.83 8.36 2.96
C HIS A 381 -6.66 9.64 3.20
N THR A 382 -6.98 9.90 4.46
CA THR A 382 -7.72 11.09 4.90
C THR A 382 -7.33 11.45 6.32
N GLU A 383 -7.42 12.73 6.67
CA GLU A 383 -7.17 13.23 8.04
C GLU A 383 -8.13 12.62 9.09
N ASP A 384 -9.25 12.05 8.65
CA ASP A 384 -10.20 11.30 9.49
C ASP A 384 -9.72 9.88 9.85
N GLU A 385 -8.60 9.40 9.29
CA GLU A 385 -8.02 8.09 9.59
C GLU A 385 -7.71 7.98 11.09
N PHE A 386 -8.19 6.89 11.70
CA PHE A 386 -8.01 6.68 13.12
C PHE A 386 -7.87 5.20 13.45
N THR A 387 -6.87 4.93 14.29
CA THR A 387 -6.65 3.64 14.95
C THR A 387 -6.40 3.92 16.42
N SER A 388 -7.11 3.23 17.30
CA SER A 388 -6.95 3.46 18.74
C SER A 388 -5.53 3.10 19.20
N TRP A 389 -5.04 3.74 20.27
CA TRP A 389 -3.72 3.38 20.82
C TRP A 389 -3.64 1.94 21.33
N ASP A 390 -4.77 1.32 21.68
CA ASP A 390 -4.83 -0.08 22.09
C ASP A 390 -4.67 -1.02 20.89
N ASP A 391 -5.28 -0.68 19.75
CA ASP A 391 -5.15 -1.45 18.50
C ASP A 391 -3.75 -1.30 17.90
N CYS A 392 -3.22 -0.07 17.86
CA CYS A 392 -1.83 0.20 17.48
C CYS A 392 -0.85 -0.64 18.32
N TYR A 393 -1.08 -0.69 19.64
CA TYR A 393 -0.21 -1.43 20.56
C TYR A 393 -0.32 -2.95 20.40
N SER A 394 -1.53 -3.47 20.14
CA SER A 394 -1.77 -4.90 19.93
C SER A 394 -1.11 -5.40 18.64
N ALA A 395 -1.22 -4.64 17.56
CA ALA A 395 -0.50 -4.92 16.32
C ALA A 395 1.02 -4.81 16.51
N ALA A 396 1.52 -3.76 17.16
CA ALA A 396 2.96 -3.56 17.37
C ALA A 396 3.59 -4.66 18.24
N ASN A 397 2.91 -5.10 19.30
CA ASN A 397 3.34 -6.26 20.09
C ASN A 397 3.39 -7.56 19.29
N THR A 398 2.45 -7.73 18.36
CA THR A 398 2.41 -8.88 17.46
C THR A 398 3.61 -8.85 16.51
N LEU A 399 3.87 -7.71 15.84
CA LEU A 399 5.04 -7.52 14.99
C LEU A 399 6.33 -7.84 15.74
N ALA A 400 6.54 -7.23 16.90
CA ALA A 400 7.74 -7.41 17.70
C ALA A 400 7.96 -8.87 18.13
N SER A 401 6.89 -9.57 18.50
CA SER A 401 6.96 -10.97 18.91
C SER A 401 7.20 -11.92 17.74
N ALA A 402 6.63 -11.61 16.56
CA ALA A 402 6.86 -12.36 15.33
C ALA A 402 8.29 -12.16 14.82
N ALA A 403 8.77 -10.90 14.76
CA ALA A 403 10.13 -10.56 14.36
C ALA A 403 11.17 -11.20 15.29
N LEU A 404 10.94 -11.17 16.61
CA LEU A 404 11.81 -11.87 17.56
C LEU A 404 11.83 -13.38 17.35
N ALA A 405 10.69 -13.99 17.00
CA ALA A 405 10.62 -15.42 16.73
C ALA A 405 11.42 -15.78 15.47
N LEU A 406 11.25 -15.04 14.37
CA LEU A 406 12.00 -15.24 13.13
C LEU A 406 13.51 -14.99 13.32
N ALA A 407 13.87 -13.95 14.07
CA ALA A 407 15.28 -13.61 14.34
C ALA A 407 16.00 -14.65 15.21
N ASN A 408 15.29 -15.60 15.82
CA ASN A 408 15.84 -16.70 16.62
C ASN A 408 15.50 -18.08 16.04
N ASP A 409 14.88 -18.15 14.87
CA ASP A 409 14.58 -19.42 14.22
C ASP A 409 15.86 -20.01 13.58
N ASP A 410 15.96 -21.34 13.63
CA ASP A 410 17.09 -22.12 13.12
C ASP A 410 16.99 -22.38 11.61
N ALA A 411 15.95 -21.86 10.96
CA ALA A 411 15.60 -22.07 9.54
C ALA A 411 16.76 -21.90 8.56
#